data_AF-A0A5W0KK07-F1
#
_entry.id   AF-A0A5W0KK07-F1
#
_cell.length_a   1.000
_cell.length_b   1.000
_cell.length_c   1.000
_cell.angle_alpha   90.00
_cell.angle_beta   90.00
_cell.angle_gamma   90.00
#
_symmetry.space_group_name_H-M   'P 1'
#
loop_
_entity.id
_entity.type
_entity.pdbx_description
1 polymer ?
#
loop_
_entity_poly.entity_id
_entity_poly.type
_entity_poly.pdbx_seq_one_letter_code
_entity_poly.pdbx_strand_id
1 'polypeptide(L)'
;MNSIYYNENTGDLEIPLDILSKGISYAAKKKLHNIKIVSPIKKSNDKLDLSPLTENDNIHSLHIIDDIDLKKIDLSPLYEMKNIKKITMKYLKGSIDFSKFQKLETLYITKADAEIDILNIDTLVDLLLVSIKNTN
;
A
#
# COMPACT_ATOMS: atom_id res chain seq x y z
N MET A 1 -5.62 -15.14 -18.01
CA MET A 1 -4.78 -13.92 -18.03
C MET A 1 -4.88 -13.30 -16.66
N ASN A 2 -3.78 -12.97 -16.00
CA ASN A 2 -3.74 -12.05 -14.85
C ASN A 2 -2.28 -11.63 -14.69
N SER A 3 -1.86 -10.77 -15.61
CA SER A 3 -0.55 -10.16 -15.63
C SER A 3 -0.57 -8.87 -14.81
N ILE A 4 0.62 -8.36 -14.50
CA ILE A 4 0.79 -6.93 -14.20
C ILE A 4 0.03 -6.13 -15.26
N TYR A 5 -0.79 -5.18 -14.85
CA TYR A 5 -1.68 -4.40 -15.71
C TYR A 5 -1.54 -2.92 -15.38
N TYR A 6 -1.41 -2.06 -16.39
CA TYR A 6 -1.39 -0.61 -16.19
C TYR A 6 -2.79 -0.05 -16.43
N ASN A 7 -3.38 0.56 -15.41
CA ASN A 7 -4.70 1.16 -15.48
C ASN A 7 -4.57 2.64 -15.87
N GLU A 8 -4.87 2.97 -17.12
CA GLU A 8 -4.75 4.34 -17.64
C GLU A 8 -5.70 5.33 -16.95
N ASN A 9 -6.82 4.86 -16.39
CA ASN A 9 -7.79 5.73 -15.71
C ASN A 9 -7.29 6.20 -14.33
N THR A 10 -6.53 5.34 -13.62
CA THR A 10 -5.99 5.69 -12.29
C THR A 10 -4.51 6.05 -12.33
N GLY A 11 -3.81 5.68 -13.40
CA GLY A 11 -2.36 5.80 -13.52
C GLY A 11 -1.58 4.77 -12.69
N ASP A 12 -2.26 3.76 -12.13
CA ASP A 12 -1.61 2.73 -11.30
C ASP A 12 -1.17 1.53 -12.13
N LEU A 13 0.00 1.00 -11.81
CA LEU A 13 0.39 -0.35 -12.19
C LEU A 13 -0.19 -1.34 -11.16
N GLU A 14 -1.20 -2.09 -11.57
CA GLU A 14 -1.82 -3.14 -10.78
C GLU A 14 -0.92 -4.39 -10.76
N ILE A 15 -0.50 -4.78 -9.55
CA ILE A 15 0.47 -5.86 -9.31
C ILE A 15 -0.15 -6.86 -8.32
N PRO A 16 -0.42 -8.10 -8.73
CA PRO A 16 -0.79 -9.15 -7.79
C PRO A 16 0.33 -9.42 -6.77
N LEU A 17 -0.04 -9.55 -5.50
CA LEU A 17 0.92 -9.64 -4.40
C LEU A 17 1.87 -10.84 -4.51
N ASP A 18 1.42 -11.97 -5.05
CA ASP A 18 2.24 -13.17 -5.27
C ASP A 18 3.34 -13.00 -6.34
N ILE A 19 3.30 -11.91 -7.12
CA ILE A 19 4.33 -11.57 -8.10
C ILE A 19 4.90 -10.16 -7.89
N LEU A 20 4.86 -9.66 -6.66
CA LEU A 20 5.25 -8.29 -6.31
C LEU A 20 6.66 -7.93 -6.79
N SER A 21 7.66 -8.80 -6.56
CA SER A 21 9.04 -8.58 -7.03
C SER A 21 9.16 -8.33 -8.54
N LYS A 22 8.41 -9.10 -9.34
CA LYS A 22 8.36 -8.92 -10.80
C LYS A 22 7.66 -7.60 -11.16
N GLY A 23 6.60 -7.25 -10.44
CA GLY A 23 5.87 -6.00 -10.61
C GLY A 23 6.73 -4.77 -10.33
N ILE A 24 7.48 -4.77 -9.23
CA ILE A 24 8.40 -3.70 -8.86
C ILE A 24 9.51 -3.54 -9.89
N SER A 25 10.13 -4.64 -10.33
CA SER A 25 11.13 -4.61 -11.41
C SER A 25 10.56 -4.02 -12.71
N TYR A 26 9.32 -4.36 -13.04
CA TYR A 26 8.64 -3.81 -14.22
C TYR A 26 8.35 -2.32 -14.07
N ALA A 27 7.86 -1.88 -12.90
CA ALA A 27 7.59 -0.47 -12.61
C ALA A 27 8.84 0.38 -12.79
N ALA A 28 9.98 -0.05 -12.24
CA ALA A 28 11.26 0.64 -12.39
C ALA A 28 11.70 0.73 -13.86
N LYS A 29 11.63 -0.37 -14.62
CA LYS A 29 11.98 -0.39 -16.05
C LYS A 29 11.11 0.56 -16.88
N LYS A 30 9.84 0.72 -16.50
CA LYS A 30 8.87 1.58 -17.20
C LYS A 30 8.79 3.00 -16.63
N LYS A 31 9.56 3.32 -15.59
CA LYS A 31 9.49 4.60 -14.86
C LYS A 31 8.06 4.90 -14.39
N LEU A 32 7.37 3.87 -13.89
CA LEU A 32 6.06 3.99 -13.27
C LEU A 32 6.26 4.10 -11.76
N HIS A 33 5.63 5.10 -11.16
CA HIS A 33 5.83 5.45 -9.75
C HIS A 33 4.62 5.13 -8.87
N ASN A 34 3.49 4.76 -9.51
CA ASN A 34 2.23 4.49 -8.84
C ASN A 34 1.91 3.01 -9.01
N ILE A 35 1.70 2.32 -7.89
CA ILE A 35 1.35 0.90 -7.89
C ILE A 35 0.10 0.65 -7.06
N LYS A 36 -0.66 -0.34 -7.50
CA LYS A 36 -1.79 -0.89 -6.78
C LYS A 36 -1.57 -2.39 -6.56
N ILE A 37 -1.36 -2.80 -5.33
CA ILE A 37 -1.23 -4.20 -4.97
C ILE A 37 -2.64 -4.82 -4.94
N VAL A 38 -2.86 -5.80 -5.80
CA VAL A 38 -4.13 -6.53 -5.95
C VAL A 38 -4.01 -7.97 -5.45
N SER A 39 -5.15 -8.65 -5.34
CA SER A 39 -5.23 -10.02 -4.85
C SER A 39 -4.29 -10.97 -5.61
N PRO A 40 -3.65 -11.92 -4.91
CA PRO A 40 -2.80 -12.94 -5.54
C PRO A 40 -3.49 -13.67 -6.69
N ILE A 41 -2.73 -14.01 -7.73
CA ILE A 41 -3.24 -14.80 -8.86
C ILE A 41 -3.44 -16.25 -8.44
N LYS A 42 -2.43 -16.80 -7.76
CA LYS A 42 -2.46 -18.17 -7.27
C LYS A 42 -2.91 -18.20 -5.82
N LYS A 43 -3.80 -19.12 -5.48
CA LYS A 43 -4.04 -19.55 -4.10
C LYS A 43 -2.90 -20.46 -3.63
N SER A 44 -1.67 -19.95 -3.73
CA SER A 44 -0.48 -20.65 -3.27
C SER A 44 -0.36 -20.55 -1.75
N ASN A 45 0.26 -21.54 -1.12
CA ASN A 45 0.70 -21.45 0.28
C ASN A 45 1.98 -20.61 0.42
N ASP A 46 2.51 -20.06 -0.67
CA ASP A 46 3.64 -19.15 -0.62
C ASP A 46 3.32 -17.97 0.30
N LYS A 47 4.26 -17.67 1.18
CA LYS A 47 4.13 -16.58 2.13
C LYS A 47 4.06 -15.28 1.35
N LEU A 48 2.91 -14.62 1.41
CA LEU A 48 2.75 -13.27 0.89
C LEU A 48 3.59 -12.33 1.78
N ASP A 49 4.45 -11.53 1.17
CA ASP A 49 5.25 -10.54 1.87
C ASP A 49 5.47 -9.27 1.03
N LEU A 50 5.88 -8.20 1.71
CA LEU A 50 6.15 -6.89 1.14
C LEU A 50 7.65 -6.61 0.99
N SER A 51 8.52 -7.60 1.22
CA SER A 51 9.98 -7.42 1.16
C SER A 51 10.50 -6.85 -0.17
N PRO A 52 9.85 -7.05 -1.34
CA PRO A 52 10.29 -6.38 -2.57
C PRO A 52 10.12 -4.85 -2.56
N LEU A 53 9.45 -4.27 -1.57
CA LEU A 53 9.34 -2.82 -1.37
C LEU A 53 10.48 -2.23 -0.53
N THR A 54 11.26 -3.06 0.16
CA THR A 54 12.40 -2.63 0.97
C THR A 54 13.36 -1.78 0.14
N GLU A 55 13.73 -0.62 0.68
CA GLU A 55 14.61 0.39 0.04
C GLU A 55 14.15 0.83 -1.36
N ASN A 56 12.86 0.71 -1.69
CA ASN A 56 12.37 1.10 -3.00
C ASN A 56 12.23 2.62 -3.12
N ASP A 57 13.12 3.23 -3.90
CA ASP A 57 13.12 4.68 -4.15
C ASP A 57 12.31 5.09 -5.41
N ASN A 58 11.79 4.13 -6.17
CA ASN A 58 11.04 4.41 -7.41
C ASN A 58 9.55 4.64 -7.16
N ILE A 59 8.95 4.01 -6.14
CA ILE A 59 7.50 4.10 -5.88
C ILE A 59 7.18 5.32 -5.01
N HIS A 60 6.24 6.14 -5.48
CA HIS A 60 5.75 7.34 -4.80
C HIS A 60 4.31 7.20 -4.31
N SER A 61 3.52 6.31 -4.94
CA SER A 61 2.13 6.05 -4.56
C SER A 61 1.89 4.54 -4.45
N LEU A 62 1.40 4.12 -3.30
CA LEU A 62 1.05 2.73 -3.00
C LEU A 62 -0.42 2.62 -2.59
N HIS A 63 -1.18 1.82 -3.33
CA HIS A 63 -2.53 1.41 -2.95
C HIS A 63 -2.54 -0.10 -2.69
N ILE A 64 -2.93 -0.54 -1.50
CA ILE A 64 -3.18 -1.95 -1.19
C ILE A 64 -4.67 -2.16 -1.04
N ILE A 65 -5.27 -3.03 -1.88
CA ILE A 65 -6.72 -3.27 -1.82
C ILE A 65 -7.15 -3.98 -0.53
N ASP A 66 -8.37 -3.73 -0.09
CA ASP A 66 -8.92 -4.23 1.17
C ASP A 66 -8.98 -5.77 1.29
N ASP A 67 -9.07 -6.46 0.15
CA ASP A 67 -9.24 -7.92 0.04
C ASP A 67 -7.99 -8.70 0.45
N ILE A 68 -6.83 -8.05 0.56
CA ILE A 68 -5.58 -8.69 1.01
C ILE A 68 -5.56 -8.72 2.54
N ASP A 69 -5.44 -9.89 3.16
CA ASP A 69 -5.29 -9.99 4.62
C ASP A 69 -3.88 -9.60 5.09
N LEU A 70 -3.73 -8.33 5.45
CA LEU A 70 -2.49 -7.75 5.94
C LEU A 70 -2.15 -8.12 7.40
N LYS A 71 -3.06 -8.75 8.17
CA LYS A 71 -2.84 -9.02 9.61
C LYS A 71 -1.63 -9.90 9.90
N LYS A 72 -1.19 -10.69 8.92
CA LYS A 72 -0.05 -11.62 9.03
C LYS A 72 1.13 -11.21 8.15
N ILE A 73 1.05 -10.05 7.50
CA ILE A 73 2.07 -9.55 6.59
C ILE A 73 2.91 -8.53 7.36
N ASP A 74 4.23 -8.66 7.26
CA ASP A 74 5.14 -7.67 7.80
C ASP A 74 5.05 -6.38 6.98
N LEU A 75 4.71 -5.27 7.65
CA LEU A 75 4.56 -3.95 7.05
C LEU A 75 5.83 -3.10 7.18
N SER A 76 6.88 -3.60 7.86
CA SER A 76 8.14 -2.88 8.01
C SER A 76 8.80 -2.42 6.70
N PRO A 77 8.68 -3.14 5.56
CA PRO A 77 9.23 -2.65 4.28
C PRO A 77 8.68 -1.29 3.84
N LEU A 78 7.47 -0.91 4.27
CA LEU A 78 6.87 0.38 3.93
C LEU A 78 7.64 1.56 4.54
N TYR A 79 8.27 1.37 5.70
CA TYR A 79 9.04 2.40 6.37
C TYR A 79 10.35 2.73 5.65
N GLU A 80 10.81 1.84 4.77
CA GLU A 80 12.07 1.97 4.05
C GLU A 80 11.91 2.66 2.68
N MET A 81 10.68 2.92 2.25
CA MET A 81 10.37 3.58 0.98
C MET A 81 10.57 5.09 1.07
N LYS A 82 11.79 5.59 0.82
CA LYS A 82 12.19 6.98 1.11
C LYS A 82 11.47 8.06 0.28
N ASN A 83 10.79 7.67 -0.79
CA ASN A 83 10.06 8.58 -1.68
C ASN A 83 8.54 8.35 -1.68
N ILE A 84 8.02 7.52 -0.76
CA ILE A 84 6.58 7.32 -0.64
C ILE A 84 5.91 8.63 -0.20
N LYS A 85 4.95 9.09 -0.99
CA LYS A 85 4.18 10.30 -0.76
C LYS A 85 2.71 10.01 -0.52
N LYS A 86 2.20 8.90 -1.07
CA LYS A 86 0.80 8.51 -0.96
C LYS A 86 0.66 7.05 -0.57
N ILE A 87 -0.13 6.79 0.48
CA ILE A 87 -0.54 5.45 0.88
C ILE A 87 -2.07 5.38 0.92
N THR A 88 -2.62 4.32 0.32
CA THR A 88 -4.03 3.94 0.46
C THR A 88 -4.11 2.49 0.89
N MET A 89 -4.72 2.21 2.05
CA MET A 89 -4.87 0.85 2.57
C MET A 89 -5.96 0.78 3.65
N LYS A 90 -6.40 -0.44 3.98
CA LYS A 90 -7.26 -0.64 5.15
C LYS A 90 -6.54 -0.34 6.45
N TYR A 91 -7.28 0.15 7.43
CA TYR A 91 -6.78 0.38 8.77
C TYR A 91 -6.41 -0.93 9.45
N LEU A 92 -5.25 -0.95 10.09
CA LEU A 92 -4.74 -2.07 10.87
C LEU A 92 -4.26 -1.51 12.21
N LYS A 93 -5.18 -1.40 13.17
CA LYS A 93 -4.91 -0.81 14.49
C LYS A 93 -3.64 -1.39 15.12
N GLY A 94 -2.74 -0.50 15.57
CA GLY A 94 -1.47 -0.88 16.19
C GLY A 94 -0.47 -1.61 15.30
N SER A 95 -0.72 -1.73 13.99
CA SER A 95 0.17 -2.46 13.07
C SER A 95 1.10 -1.52 12.28
N ILE A 96 0.85 -0.21 12.32
CA ILE A 96 1.61 0.79 11.56
C ILE A 96 2.10 1.88 12.51
N ASP A 97 3.41 2.10 12.51
CA ASP A 97 4.04 3.26 13.14
C ASP A 97 4.13 4.40 12.12
N PHE A 98 3.13 5.26 12.14
CA PHE A 98 3.04 6.38 11.20
C PHE A 98 4.20 7.37 11.32
N SER A 99 4.87 7.45 12.48
CA SER A 99 6.02 8.35 12.69
C SER A 99 7.23 8.02 11.82
N LYS A 100 7.26 6.81 11.23
CA LYS A 100 8.33 6.39 10.33
C LYS A 100 8.22 7.00 8.93
N PHE A 101 7.05 7.53 8.55
CA PHE A 101 6.86 8.10 7.22
C PHE A 101 7.32 9.57 7.16
N GLN A 102 8.52 9.80 6.64
CA GLN A 102 9.16 11.12 6.63
C GLN A 102 8.67 12.07 5.52
N LYS A 103 8.01 11.55 4.47
CA LYS A 103 7.58 12.33 3.29
C LYS A 103 6.13 12.03 2.88
N LEU A 104 5.36 11.37 3.73
CA LEU A 104 3.99 11.00 3.40
C LEU A 104 3.11 12.26 3.42
N GLU A 105 2.57 12.60 2.26
CA GLU A 105 1.75 13.78 2.03
C GLU A 105 0.26 13.42 1.99
N THR A 106 -0.06 12.18 1.57
CA THR A 106 -1.44 11.70 1.43
C THR A 106 -1.62 10.35 2.11
N LEU A 107 -2.60 10.24 3.00
CA LEU A 107 -2.95 9.00 3.69
C LEU A 107 -4.45 8.76 3.60
N TYR A 108 -4.83 7.71 2.87
CA TYR A 108 -6.23 7.28 2.75
C TYR A 108 -6.41 5.93 3.43
N ILE A 109 -7.22 5.91 4.49
CA ILE A 109 -7.46 4.71 5.29
C ILE A 109 -8.92 4.29 5.19
N THR A 110 -9.16 3.06 4.76
CA THR A 110 -10.49 2.42 4.79
C THR A 110 -10.69 1.62 6.08
N LYS A 111 -11.93 1.27 6.43
CA LYS A 111 -12.26 0.49 7.65
C LYS A 111 -11.69 1.12 8.93
N ALA A 112 -11.72 2.45 8.98
CA ALA A 112 -11.40 3.21 10.19
C ALA A 112 -12.61 3.26 11.16
N ASP A 113 -13.33 2.15 11.31
CA ASP A 113 -14.51 2.04 12.19
C ASP A 113 -14.14 1.83 13.67
N ALA A 114 -12.84 1.72 13.95
CA ALA A 114 -12.23 1.73 15.27
C ALA A 114 -11.52 3.07 15.54
N GLU A 115 -11.24 3.34 16.81
CA GLU A 115 -10.35 4.44 17.22
C GLU A 115 -8.98 4.32 16.52
N ILE A 116 -8.56 5.42 15.88
CA ILE A 116 -7.33 5.51 15.12
C ILE A 116 -6.20 5.97 16.04
N ASP A 117 -5.03 5.36 15.91
CA ASP A 117 -3.82 5.80 16.59
C ASP A 117 -3.45 7.24 16.15
N ILE A 118 -2.75 7.98 17.01
CA ILE A 118 -2.32 9.35 16.68
C ILE A 118 -1.41 9.30 15.45
N LEU A 119 -1.79 10.03 14.41
CA LEU A 119 -1.05 10.14 13.16
C LEU A 119 0.07 11.19 13.32
N ASN A 120 1.22 10.79 13.84
CA ASN A 120 2.40 11.64 13.95
C ASN A 120 3.12 11.79 12.60
N ILE A 121 2.51 12.51 11.65
CA ILE A 121 3.04 12.73 10.30
C ILE A 121 2.98 14.22 9.96
N ASP A 122 4.08 14.93 10.23
CA ASP A 122 4.14 16.40 10.08
C ASP A 122 4.02 16.87 8.61
N THR A 123 4.26 15.97 7.65
CA THR A 123 4.18 16.24 6.21
C THR A 123 2.79 16.00 5.62
N LEU A 124 1.84 15.50 6.40
CA LEU A 124 0.54 15.08 5.89
C LEU A 124 -0.30 16.29 5.47
N VAL A 125 -0.70 16.33 4.21
CA VAL A 125 -1.56 17.37 3.63
C VAL A 125 -2.98 16.86 3.43
N ASP A 126 -3.12 15.62 2.95
CA ASP A 126 -4.39 15.01 2.61
C ASP A 126 -4.66 13.77 3.47
N LEU A 127 -5.76 13.80 4.21
CA LEU A 127 -6.23 12.68 5.03
C LEU A 127 -7.66 12.34 4.66
N LEU A 128 -7.89 11.08 4.28
CA LEU A 128 -9.24 10.53 4.10
C LEU A 128 -9.39 9.31 4.99
N LEU A 129 -10.38 9.36 5.87
CA LEU A 129 -10.76 8.26 6.74
C LEU A 129 -12.14 7.77 6.31
N VAL A 130 -12.22 6.54 5.81
CA VAL A 130 -13.46 5.92 5.37
C VAL A 130 -13.90 4.89 6.39
N SER A 131 -14.98 5.19 7.10
CA SER A 131 -15.64 4.28 8.03
C SER A 131 -16.99 3.89 7.44
N ILE A 132 -17.21 2.61 7.15
CA ILE A 132 -18.56 2.12 6.86
C ILE A 132 -19.17 1.65 8.18
N LYS A 133 -19.53 2.60 9.04
CA LYS A 133 -20.51 2.34 10.10
C LYS A 133 -21.64 3.32 9.92
N ASN A 134 -22.60 2.94 9.09
CA ASN A 134 -23.95 3.45 9.21
C ASN A 134 -24.61 2.64 10.33
N THR A 135 -24.34 2.99 11.58
CA THR A 135 -25.08 2.46 12.72
C THR A 135 -26.41 3.19 12.77
N ASN A 136 -27.45 2.59 12.16
CA ASN A 136 -28.82 2.82 12.61
C ASN A 136 -28.99 2.31 14.05
#